data_AF-A0A9R1ULS7-F1
#
_entry.id   AF-A0A9R1ULS7-F1
#
_cell.length_a   1.000
_cell.length_b   1.000
_cell.length_c   1.000
_cell.angle_alpha   90.00
_cell.angle_beta   90.00
_cell.angle_gamma   90.00
#
_symmetry.space_group_name_H-M   'P 1'
#
loop_
_entity.id
_entity.type
_entity.pdbx_description
1 polymer ?
#
loop_
_entity_poly.entity_id
_entity_poly.type
_entity_poly.pdbx_seq_one_letter_code
_entity_poly.pdbx_strand_id
1 'polypeptide(L)'
;MMASSSSFYSSKRQDEFQDDHPCDCYLPSRVKISRTPDNPGRKFRVCQNSMNGKSPSYKFWQWLDGDEGRTDGRSPYRRKPEESCNLTLKICPLENEINICRMKIEQENNTNLVNRQELDKVKWKLFTHKVALILLFVLYVKMLI
;
A
#
# COMPACT_ATOMS: atom_id res chain seq x y z
N MET A 1 -29.74 -15.99 -61.61
CA MET A 1 -29.81 -15.60 -60.18
C MET A 1 -28.73 -16.38 -59.45
N MET A 2 -27.67 -15.74 -58.99
CA MET A 2 -26.71 -16.36 -58.05
C MET A 2 -26.62 -15.43 -56.84
N ALA A 3 -27.23 -15.87 -55.74
CA ALA A 3 -27.35 -15.09 -54.52
C ALA A 3 -25.99 -15.03 -53.81
N SER A 4 -25.56 -13.81 -53.53
CA SER A 4 -24.44 -13.48 -52.66
C SER A 4 -24.76 -13.93 -51.22
N SER A 5 -23.95 -14.82 -50.67
CA SER A 5 -23.99 -15.14 -49.24
C SER A 5 -22.96 -14.29 -48.50
N SER A 6 -23.34 -13.07 -48.16
CA SER A 6 -22.60 -12.25 -47.20
C SER A 6 -22.89 -12.79 -45.79
N SER A 7 -21.97 -13.58 -45.24
CA SER A 7 -22.04 -13.99 -43.83
C SER A 7 -21.69 -12.80 -42.94
N PHE A 8 -22.73 -12.09 -42.49
CA PHE A 8 -22.63 -11.15 -41.38
C PHE A 8 -22.27 -11.93 -40.10
N TYR A 9 -20.97 -12.11 -39.86
CA TYR A 9 -20.47 -12.51 -38.55
C TYR A 9 -20.74 -11.37 -37.56
N SER A 10 -21.87 -11.47 -36.87
CA SER A 10 -22.20 -10.68 -35.70
C SER A 10 -21.18 -10.96 -34.60
N SER A 11 -20.11 -10.17 -34.58
CA SER A 11 -19.05 -10.22 -33.56
C SER A 11 -19.61 -9.68 -32.24
N LYS A 12 -20.23 -10.57 -31.46
CA LYS A 12 -20.50 -10.36 -30.03
C LYS A 12 -19.19 -9.93 -29.36
N ARG A 13 -19.20 -8.75 -28.75
CA ARG A 13 -18.08 -8.15 -28.02
C ARG A 13 -17.71 -9.05 -26.83
N GLN A 14 -16.70 -9.89 -26.99
CA GLN A 14 -15.95 -10.43 -25.85
C GLN A 14 -14.94 -9.36 -25.42
N ASP A 15 -15.42 -8.34 -24.71
CA ASP A 15 -14.55 -7.48 -23.89
C ASP A 15 -14.22 -8.32 -22.64
N GLU A 16 -13.18 -9.13 -22.72
CA GLU A 16 -12.72 -9.96 -21.60
C GLU A 16 -11.86 -9.09 -20.68
N PHE A 17 -12.35 -8.85 -19.47
CA PHE A 17 -11.64 -8.13 -18.42
C PHE A 17 -10.60 -9.05 -17.79
N GLN A 18 -9.37 -8.56 -17.66
CA GLN A 18 -8.26 -9.29 -17.04
C GLN A 18 -7.94 -8.64 -15.69
N ASP A 19 -8.64 -9.05 -14.64
CA ASP A 19 -8.44 -8.55 -13.27
C ASP A 19 -7.06 -8.96 -12.71
N ASP A 20 -6.54 -10.13 -13.12
CA ASP A 20 -5.25 -10.66 -12.68
C ASP A 20 -4.03 -9.96 -13.33
N HIS A 21 -4.26 -9.07 -14.31
CA HIS A 21 -3.22 -8.36 -15.04
C HIS A 21 -3.52 -6.86 -15.13
N PRO A 22 -3.35 -6.13 -14.02
CA PRO A 22 -3.63 -4.70 -13.97
C PRO A 22 -2.60 -3.88 -14.79
N CYS A 23 -3.05 -2.74 -15.30
CA CYS A 23 -2.17 -1.70 -15.86
C CYS A 23 -1.24 -1.09 -14.80
N ASP A 24 -0.31 -0.23 -15.22
CA ASP A 24 0.50 0.63 -14.33
C ASP A 24 -0.35 1.57 -13.43
N CYS A 25 -1.65 1.69 -13.73
CA CYS A 25 -2.66 2.39 -12.93
C CYS A 25 -3.37 1.52 -11.89
N TYR A 26 -2.97 0.26 -11.72
CA TYR A 26 -3.60 -0.72 -10.83
C TYR A 26 -5.08 -1.03 -11.17
N LEU A 27 -5.55 -0.63 -12.35
CA LEU A 27 -6.89 -0.96 -12.86
C LEU A 27 -6.83 -2.13 -13.85
N PRO A 28 -7.93 -2.88 -14.02
CA PRO A 28 -7.98 -3.99 -14.97
C PRO A 28 -7.66 -3.55 -16.40
N SER A 29 -6.89 -4.37 -17.12
CA SER A 29 -6.63 -4.18 -18.54
C SER A 29 -7.74 -4.82 -19.40
N ARG A 30 -7.93 -4.30 -20.63
CA ARG A 30 -8.90 -4.82 -21.60
C ARG A 30 -8.20 -5.47 -22.78
N VAL A 31 -8.66 -6.66 -23.16
CA VAL A 31 -8.18 -7.38 -24.35
C VAL A 31 -8.93 -6.92 -25.60
N LYS A 32 -8.21 -6.71 -26.69
CA LYS A 32 -8.73 -6.35 -28.02
C LYS A 32 -8.06 -7.16 -29.10
N ILE A 33 -8.71 -7.23 -30.25
CA ILE A 33 -8.21 -7.89 -31.46
C ILE A 33 -7.79 -6.81 -32.46
N SER A 34 -6.57 -6.92 -32.96
CA SER A 34 -5.99 -6.03 -33.95
C SER A 34 -6.67 -6.22 -35.31
N ARG A 35 -6.92 -5.09 -35.97
CA ARG A 35 -7.54 -5.01 -37.30
C ARG A 35 -6.61 -4.37 -38.33
N THR A 36 -5.35 -4.13 -37.95
CA THR A 36 -4.39 -3.55 -38.88
C THR A 36 -4.02 -4.57 -39.95
N PRO A 37 -3.76 -4.14 -41.20
CA PRO A 37 -3.35 -5.03 -42.28
C PRO A 37 -2.09 -5.83 -41.94
N ASP A 38 -1.18 -5.22 -41.15
CA ASP A 38 0.08 -5.83 -40.75
C ASP A 38 -0.08 -6.90 -39.67
N ASN A 39 -1.14 -6.82 -38.87
CA ASN A 39 -1.36 -7.67 -37.69
C ASN A 39 -2.83 -8.05 -37.52
N PRO A 40 -3.48 -8.65 -38.54
CA PRO A 40 -4.90 -8.96 -38.48
C PRO A 40 -5.15 -10.10 -37.49
N GLY A 41 -6.13 -9.94 -36.60
CA GLY A 41 -6.53 -11.00 -35.67
C GLY A 41 -5.66 -11.15 -34.41
N ARG A 42 -4.52 -10.46 -34.30
CA ARG A 42 -3.65 -10.53 -33.11
C ARG A 42 -4.31 -9.89 -31.89
N LYS A 43 -4.27 -10.53 -30.72
CA LYS A 43 -4.84 -9.99 -29.48
C LYS A 43 -3.83 -9.07 -28.79
N PHE A 44 -4.28 -7.98 -28.16
CA PHE A 44 -3.48 -7.08 -27.35
C PHE A 44 -4.29 -6.55 -26.17
N ARG A 45 -3.63 -6.17 -25.08
CA ARG A 45 -4.26 -5.54 -23.92
C ARG A 45 -3.93 -4.06 -23.83
N VAL A 46 -4.90 -3.26 -23.35
CA VAL A 46 -4.77 -1.81 -23.12
C VAL A 46 -5.38 -1.38 -21.79
N CYS A 47 -4.91 -0.26 -21.26
CA CYS A 47 -5.51 0.34 -20.08
C CYS A 47 -6.91 0.89 -20.39
N GLN A 48 -7.84 0.67 -19.45
CA GLN A 48 -9.18 1.21 -19.51
C GLN A 48 -9.24 2.74 -19.52
N ASN A 49 -8.43 3.41 -18.71
CA ASN A 49 -8.40 4.88 -18.63
C ASN A 49 -7.78 5.52 -19.87
N SER A 50 -6.86 4.83 -20.56
CA SER A 50 -6.32 5.28 -21.86
C SER A 50 -7.42 5.51 -22.90
N MET A 51 -8.45 4.64 -22.88
CA MET A 51 -9.53 4.64 -23.86
C MET A 51 -10.64 5.65 -23.55
N ASN A 52 -10.79 6.02 -22.28
CA ASN A 52 -11.93 6.83 -21.81
C ASN A 52 -11.69 8.34 -21.90
N GLY A 53 -10.51 8.78 -22.36
CA GLY A 53 -10.14 10.21 -22.46
C GLY A 53 -10.12 10.95 -21.11
N LYS A 54 -10.21 10.22 -19.99
CA LYS A 54 -10.18 10.78 -18.64
C LYS A 54 -8.73 10.89 -18.18
N SER A 55 -8.35 12.09 -17.74
CA SER A 55 -7.03 12.33 -17.14
C SER A 55 -7.01 11.76 -15.70
N PRO A 56 -5.94 11.05 -15.28
CA PRO A 56 -4.73 10.73 -16.04
C PRO A 56 -4.92 9.56 -17.01
N SER A 57 -4.55 9.75 -18.28
CA SER A 57 -4.55 8.68 -19.29
C SER A 57 -3.26 7.88 -19.19
N TYR A 58 -3.35 6.61 -18.79
CA TYR A 58 -2.19 5.73 -18.67
C TYR A 58 -1.90 5.02 -20.00
N LYS A 59 -0.68 5.17 -20.53
CA LYS A 59 -0.27 4.67 -21.86
C LYS A 59 0.15 3.19 -21.86
N PHE A 60 -0.66 2.32 -21.25
CA PHE A 60 -0.39 0.89 -21.22
C PHE A 60 -0.91 0.20 -22.48
N TRP A 61 -0.04 -0.56 -23.15
CA TRP A 61 -0.34 -1.39 -24.32
C TRP A 61 0.61 -2.59 -24.39
N GLN A 62 0.10 -3.79 -24.68
CA GLN A 62 0.93 -5.00 -24.81
C GLN A 62 0.27 -6.07 -25.68
N TRP A 63 1.03 -6.72 -26.57
CA TRP A 63 0.54 -7.88 -27.32
C TRP A 63 0.25 -9.09 -26.41
N LEU A 64 -0.80 -9.82 -26.75
CA LEU A 64 -1.19 -11.12 -26.21
C LEU A 64 -1.04 -12.13 -27.35
N ASP A 65 0.19 -12.34 -27.79
CA ASP A 65 0.45 -13.39 -28.77
C ASP A 65 0.20 -14.73 -28.08
N GLY A 66 -0.56 -15.62 -28.73
CA GLY A 66 -0.73 -16.98 -28.26
C GLY A 66 0.64 -17.65 -28.16
N ASP A 67 0.85 -18.40 -27.08
CA ASP A 67 2.08 -19.14 -26.74
C ASP A 67 2.41 -20.27 -27.73
N GLU A 68 2.35 -20.02 -29.05
CA GLU A 68 2.83 -20.94 -30.07
C GLU A 68 4.26 -20.53 -30.45
N GLY A 69 5.24 -21.02 -29.67
CA GLY A 69 6.64 -21.07 -30.12
C GLY A 69 7.70 -20.41 -29.23
N ARG A 70 7.39 -20.05 -27.98
CA ARG A 70 8.44 -19.77 -26.97
C ARG A 70 8.30 -20.73 -25.79
N THR A 71 8.97 -21.87 -25.89
CA THR A 71 9.28 -22.77 -24.77
C THR A 71 10.29 -22.14 -23.82
N ASP A 72 9.96 -20.98 -23.29
CA ASP A 72 10.67 -20.33 -22.21
C ASP A 72 9.57 -19.69 -21.39
N GLY A 73 8.99 -20.52 -20.49
CA GLY A 73 7.87 -20.23 -19.60
C GLY A 73 8.15 -19.14 -18.57
N ARG A 74 8.60 -17.99 -19.04
CA ARG A 74 8.82 -16.76 -18.31
C ARG A 74 7.73 -15.79 -18.72
N SER A 75 6.54 -16.00 -18.15
CA SER A 75 5.63 -14.88 -17.92
C SER A 75 6.43 -13.73 -17.31
N PRO A 76 6.35 -12.49 -17.81
CA PRO A 76 7.02 -11.34 -17.22
C PRO A 76 6.53 -11.03 -15.79
N TYR A 77 5.45 -11.70 -15.34
CA TYR A 77 4.92 -11.64 -13.98
C TYR A 77 5.25 -12.86 -13.12
N ARG A 78 5.98 -13.85 -13.64
CA ARG A 78 6.50 -14.95 -12.82
C ARG A 78 7.69 -14.40 -12.03
N ARG A 79 7.42 -13.81 -10.84
CA ARG A 79 8.48 -13.62 -9.84
C ARG A 79 9.22 -14.94 -9.75
N LYS A 80 10.53 -14.93 -10.00
CA LYS A 80 11.32 -16.13 -9.87
C LYS A 80 11.15 -16.60 -8.42
N PRO A 81 10.91 -17.90 -8.17
CA PRO A 81 10.83 -18.44 -6.80
C PRO A 81 12.01 -18.00 -5.92
N GLU A 82 13.20 -17.86 -6.54
CA GLU A 82 14.42 -17.34 -5.93
C GLU A 82 14.29 -15.90 -5.42
N GLU A 83 13.66 -15.00 -6.17
CA GLU A 83 13.44 -13.61 -5.77
C GLU A 83 12.43 -13.52 -4.62
N SER A 84 11.36 -14.32 -4.65
CA SER A 84 10.41 -14.39 -3.53
C SER A 84 11.06 -14.91 -2.25
N CYS A 85 11.88 -15.96 -2.31
CA CYS A 85 12.60 -16.47 -1.14
C CYS A 85 13.58 -15.43 -0.59
N ASN A 86 14.31 -14.73 -1.45
CA ASN A 86 15.24 -13.67 -1.05
C ASN A 86 14.54 -12.48 -0.39
N LEU A 87 13.35 -12.11 -0.86
CA LEU A 87 12.53 -11.07 -0.23
C LEU A 87 12.03 -11.53 1.15
N THR A 88 11.49 -12.75 1.26
CA THR A 88 11.04 -13.30 2.55
C THR A 88 12.17 -13.34 3.58
N LEU A 89 13.37 -13.76 3.16
CA LEU A 89 14.56 -13.77 4.01
C LEU A 89 14.98 -12.37 4.49
N LYS A 90 14.66 -11.30 3.76
CA LYS A 90 14.92 -9.92 4.17
C LYS A 90 13.79 -9.31 5.00
N ILE A 91 12.56 -9.74 4.77
CA ILE A 91 11.38 -9.26 5.51
C ILE A 91 11.42 -9.76 6.95
N CYS A 92 11.71 -11.06 7.18
CA CYS A 92 11.70 -11.62 8.53
C CYS A 92 12.64 -10.90 9.53
N PRO A 93 13.90 -10.57 9.18
CA PRO A 93 14.78 -9.78 10.06
C PRO A 93 14.23 -8.37 10.34
N LEU A 94 13.71 -7.69 9.31
CA LEU A 94 13.16 -6.35 9.46
C LEU A 94 11.91 -6.34 10.35
N GLU A 95 11.03 -7.34 10.22
CA GLU A 95 9.87 -7.51 11.10
C GLU A 95 10.31 -7.75 12.56
N ASN A 96 11.34 -8.56 12.77
CA ASN A 96 11.91 -8.78 14.10
C ASN A 96 12.52 -7.50 14.68
N GLU A 97 13.29 -6.74 13.90
CA GLU A 97 13.84 -5.45 14.32
C GLU A 97 12.73 -4.44 14.68
N ILE A 98 11.67 -4.35 13.87
CA ILE A 98 10.50 -3.52 14.16
C ILE A 98 9.85 -3.93 15.48
N ASN A 99 9.71 -5.23 15.73
CA ASN A 99 9.14 -5.73 16.99
C ASN A 99 10.03 -5.40 18.19
N ILE A 100 11.34 -5.56 18.08
CA ILE A 100 12.29 -5.18 19.14
C ILE A 100 12.20 -3.67 19.43
N CYS A 101 12.20 -2.84 18.38
CA CYS A 101 12.04 -1.38 18.53
C CYS A 101 10.73 -1.02 19.24
N ARG A 102 9.62 -1.68 18.86
CA ARG A 102 8.31 -1.47 19.48
C ARG A 102 8.34 -1.80 20.97
N MET A 103 8.89 -2.95 21.34
CA MET A 103 9.00 -3.36 22.75
C MET A 103 9.83 -2.37 23.56
N LYS A 104 10.93 -1.85 22.99
CA LYS A 104 11.78 -0.87 23.65
C LYS A 104 11.06 0.46 23.91
N ILE A 105 10.29 0.94 22.93
CA ILE A 105 9.47 2.15 23.07
C ILE A 105 8.41 1.96 24.17
N GLU A 106 7.74 0.80 24.19
CA GLU A 106 6.73 0.50 25.20
C GLU A 106 7.31 0.45 26.62
N GLN A 107 8.48 -0.18 26.79
CA GLN A 107 9.19 -0.22 28.06
C GLN A 107 9.62 1.18 28.54
N GLU A 108 10.16 2.01 27.64
CA GLU A 108 10.55 3.38 27.96
C GLU A 108 9.33 4.24 28.33
N ASN A 109 8.22 4.10 27.62
CA ASN A 109 6.96 4.79 27.94
C ASN A 109 6.43 4.39 29.33
N ASN A 110 6.42 3.10 29.65
CA ASN A 110 6.01 2.61 30.97
C ASN A 110 6.92 3.14 32.08
N THR A 111 8.22 3.19 31.84
CA THR A 111 9.20 3.72 32.80
C THR A 111 9.01 5.22 33.01
N ASN A 112 8.81 5.99 31.93
CA ASN A 112 8.50 7.42 32.00
C ASN A 112 7.19 7.69 32.74
N LEU A 113 6.17 6.84 32.59
CA LEU A 113 4.91 6.97 33.31
C LEU A 113 5.11 6.83 34.82
N VAL A 114 5.86 5.82 35.26
CA VAL A 114 6.20 5.61 36.68
C VAL A 114 7.00 6.80 37.23
N ASN A 115 8.03 7.22 36.52
CA ASN A 115 8.85 8.37 36.92
C ASN A 115 8.02 9.65 37.06
N ARG A 116 7.07 9.87 36.14
CA ARG A 116 6.16 11.02 36.20
C ARG A 116 5.23 10.97 37.41
N GLN A 117 4.72 9.79 37.78
CA GLN A 117 3.93 9.62 39.00
C GLN A 117 4.74 9.94 40.26
N GLU A 118 6.00 9.50 40.34
CA GLU A 118 6.88 9.82 41.47
C GLU A 118 7.20 11.31 41.54
N LEU A 119 7.45 11.96 40.39
CA LEU A 119 7.64 13.42 40.34
C LEU A 119 6.41 14.18 40.83
N ASP A 120 5.20 13.75 40.46
CA ASP A 120 3.96 14.38 40.90
C ASP A 120 3.75 14.22 42.42
N LYS A 121 4.12 13.07 43.01
CA LYS A 121 4.14 12.89 44.47
C LYS A 121 5.10 13.86 45.15
N VAL A 122 6.32 14.03 44.64
CA VAL A 122 7.32 14.94 45.21
C VAL A 122 6.87 16.40 45.07
N LYS A 123 6.32 16.78 43.90
CA LYS A 123 5.76 18.12 43.69
C LYS A 123 4.65 18.42 44.69
N TRP A 124 3.75 17.46 44.94
CA TRP A 124 2.67 17.64 45.91
C TRP A 124 3.19 17.86 47.35
N LYS A 125 4.21 17.10 47.76
CA LYS A 125 4.88 17.30 49.06
C LYS A 125 5.52 18.68 49.15
N LEU A 126 6.25 19.11 48.12
CA LEU A 126 6.87 20.43 48.07
C LEU A 126 5.83 21.55 48.12
N PHE A 127 4.72 21.40 47.39
CA PHE A 127 3.60 22.35 47.41
C PHE A 127 3.01 22.45 48.82
N THR A 128 2.73 21.32 49.46
CA THR A 128 2.21 21.27 50.83
C THR A 128 3.13 21.96 51.83
N HIS A 129 4.44 21.70 51.76
CA HIS A 129 5.42 22.36 52.62
C HIS A 129 5.50 23.87 52.36
N LYS A 130 5.46 24.31 51.10
CA LYS A 130 5.43 25.75 50.77
C LYS A 130 4.21 26.44 51.37
N VAL A 131 3.02 25.83 51.25
CA VAL A 131 1.79 26.38 51.84
C VAL A 131 1.89 26.44 53.37
N ALA A 132 2.39 25.39 54.01
CA ALA A 132 2.58 25.37 55.46
C ALA A 132 3.54 26.47 55.94
N LEU A 133 4.66 26.69 55.24
CA LEU A 133 5.59 27.78 55.56
C LEU A 133 4.96 29.16 55.42
N ILE A 134 4.15 29.37 54.37
CA ILE A 134 3.43 30.64 54.18
C ILE A 134 2.43 30.86 55.33
N LEU A 135 1.68 29.83 55.72
CA LEU A 135 0.74 29.93 56.84
C LEU A 135 1.46 30.22 58.16
N LEU A 136 2.57 29.54 58.44
CA LEU A 136 3.40 29.80 59.62
C LEU A 136 3.94 31.23 59.63
N PHE A 137 4.38 31.74 58.47
CA PHE A 137 4.84 33.13 58.34
C PHE A 137 3.73 34.13 58.63
N VAL A 138 2.52 33.92 58.09
CA VAL A 138 1.36 34.79 58.35
C VAL A 138 0.98 34.77 59.83
N LEU A 139 0.97 33.59 60.47
CA LEU A 139 0.71 33.46 61.91
C LEU A 139 1.76 34.19 62.75
N TYR A 140 3.04 34.05 62.39
CA TYR A 140 4.13 34.74 63.07
C TYR A 140 3.99 36.26 63.00
N VAL A 141 3.71 36.82 61.81
CA VAL A 141 3.48 38.26 61.63
C VAL A 141 2.27 38.72 62.44
N LYS A 142 1.19 37.94 62.48
CA LYS A 142 -0.01 38.26 63.28
C LYS A 142 0.25 38.27 64.79
N MET A 143 1.16 37.44 65.28
CA MET A 143 1.54 37.43 66.71
C MET A 143 2.48 38.57 67.10
N LEU A 144 3.13 39.21 66.12
CA LEU A 144 4.07 40.32 66.31
C LEU A 144 3.40 41.70 66.31
N ILE A 145 2.21 41.82 65.71
CA ILE A 145 1.38 43.02 65.65
C ILE A 145 0.41 43.03 66.82
#